data_AF-A0A7Y3HG10-F1
#
_entry.id   AF-A0A7Y3HG10-F1
#
_cell.length_a   1.000
_cell.length_b   1.000
_cell.length_c   1.000
_cell.angle_alpha   90.00
_cell.angle_beta   90.00
_cell.angle_gamma   90.00
#
_symmetry.space_group_name_H-M   'P 1'
#
loop_
_entity.id
_entity.type
_entity.pdbx_description
1 polymer ?
#
loop_
_entity_poly.entity_id
_entity_poly.type
_entity_poly.pdbx_seq_one_letter_code
_entity_poly.pdbx_strand_id
1 'polypeptide(L)' 'MVVAVDLHTHSTYSDGSETPAELIATAKRARLEAIALTDHDNLDGIPEAMEAAAHHDIELIPG' A
#
# COMPACT_ATOMS: atom_id res chain seq x y z
N MET A 1 -7.99 -13.70 -17.16
CA MET A 1 -7.10 -13.33 -16.04
C MET A 1 -7.91 -12.39 -15.16
N VAL A 2 -7.97 -12.62 -13.84
CA VAL A 2 -8.65 -11.72 -12.91
C VAL A 2 -7.58 -10.83 -12.31
N VAL A 3 -7.77 -9.52 -12.43
CA VAL A 3 -6.95 -8.50 -11.77
C VAL A 3 -7.53 -8.28 -10.37
N ALA A 4 -6.69 -8.29 -9.35
CA ALA A 4 -7.09 -8.04 -7.96
C ALA A 4 -6.37 -6.81 -7.43
N VAL A 5 -7.13 -5.94 -6.75
CA VAL A 5 -6.63 -4.70 -6.14
C VAL A 5 -7.31 -4.51 -4.79
N ASP A 6 -6.65 -3.78 -3.90
CA ASP A 6 -7.25 -3.30 -2.65
C ASP A 6 -7.13 -1.77 -2.60
N LEU A 7 -8.25 -1.07 -2.55
CA LEU A 7 -8.30 0.39 -2.68
C LEU A 7 -8.55 1.11 -1.34
N HIS A 8 -8.44 0.39 -0.22
CA HIS A 8 -8.67 0.98 1.08
C HIS A 8 -7.85 0.25 2.15
N THR A 9 -6.62 0.72 2.35
CA THR A 9 -5.70 0.13 3.34
C THR A 9 -5.04 1.21 4.16
N HIS A 10 -4.77 0.88 5.42
CA HIS A 10 -4.27 1.82 6.42
C HIS A 10 -2.92 1.29 6.91
N SER A 11 -1.98 2.19 7.16
CA SER A 11 -0.66 1.90 7.69
C SER A 11 -0.54 2.31 9.16
N THR A 12 0.63 2.09 9.76
CA THR A 12 0.98 2.59 11.09
C THR A 12 1.00 4.12 11.21
N TYR A 13 0.89 4.87 10.11
CA TYR A 13 0.69 6.33 10.15
C TYR A 13 -0.77 6.72 10.49
N SER A 14 -1.68 5.74 10.57
CA SER A 14 -3.02 5.90 11.13
C SER A 14 -3.38 4.75 12.09
N ASP A 15 -4.42 3.95 11.80
CA ASP A 15 -4.89 2.81 12.61
C ASP A 15 -4.55 1.44 11.99
N GLY A 16 -3.71 1.42 10.95
CA GLY A 16 -3.17 0.22 10.33
C GLY A 16 -2.19 -0.53 11.22
N SER A 17 -1.99 -1.82 10.92
CA SER A 17 -1.10 -2.71 11.68
C SER A 17 0.27 -2.95 11.04
N GLU A 18 0.45 -2.53 9.79
CA GLU A 18 1.68 -2.69 9.01
C GLU A 18 2.25 -1.32 8.65
N THR A 19 3.57 -1.19 8.63
CA THR A 19 4.22 -0.02 8.03
C THR A 19 3.88 0.09 6.54
N PRO A 20 3.97 1.28 5.91
CA PRO A 20 3.76 1.40 4.47
C PRO A 20 4.57 0.40 3.63
N ALA A 21 5.84 0.16 3.98
CA ALA A 21 6.68 -0.83 3.29
C ALA A 21 6.20 -2.28 3.49
N GLU A 22 5.81 -2.65 4.72
CA GLU A 22 5.25 -3.98 5.01
C GLU A 22 3.94 -4.22 4.27
N LEU A 23 3.09 -3.20 4.18
CA LEU A 23 1.80 -3.24 3.49
C LEU A 23 1.98 -3.53 1.99
N ILE A 24 2.94 -2.89 1.33
CA ILE A 24 3.32 -3.19 -0.06
C ILE A 24 3.79 -4.65 -0.19
N ALA A 25 4.67 -5.11 0.71
CA ALA A 25 5.16 -6.49 0.67
C ALA A 25 4.01 -7.50 0.87
N THR A 26 3.04 -7.18 1.73
CA THR A 26 1.82 -7.96 1.93
C THR A 26 0.95 -7.99 0.67
N ALA A 27 0.73 -6.85 0.03
CA ALA A 27 0.00 -6.77 -1.24
C ALA A 27 0.64 -7.67 -2.32
N LYS A 28 1.97 -7.73 -2.39
CA LYS A 28 2.68 -8.60 -3.35
C LYS A 28 2.50 -10.07 -3.03
N ARG A 29 2.59 -10.44 -1.75
CA ARG A 29 2.31 -11.82 -1.31
C ARG A 29 0.88 -12.24 -1.60
N ALA A 30 -0.07 -11.30 -1.49
CA ALA A 30 -1.48 -11.48 -1.81
C ALA A 30 -1.76 -11.50 -3.33
N ARG A 31 -0.75 -11.25 -4.18
CA ARG A 31 -0.85 -11.20 -5.64
C ARG A 31 -1.80 -10.10 -6.15
N LEU A 32 -1.82 -8.96 -5.46
CA LEU A 32 -2.49 -7.76 -5.96
C LEU A 32 -1.64 -7.11 -7.06
N GLU A 33 -2.31 -6.51 -8.04
CA GLU A 33 -1.67 -5.67 -9.07
C GLU A 33 -1.51 -4.22 -8.59
N ALA A 34 -2.44 -3.74 -7.76
CA ALA A 34 -2.40 -2.42 -7.17
C ALA A 34 -2.95 -2.39 -5.73
N ILE A 35 -2.50 -1.41 -4.96
CA ILE A 35 -3.00 -1.12 -3.61
C ILE A 35 -3.11 0.40 -3.40
N ALA A 36 -4.12 0.87 -2.67
CA ALA A 36 -4.21 2.26 -2.24
C ALA A 36 -3.91 2.41 -0.74
N LEU A 37 -3.02 3.34 -0.40
CA LEU A 37 -2.78 3.76 0.98
C LEU A 37 -3.68 4.95 1.29
N THR A 38 -4.61 4.78 2.22
CA THR A 38 -5.66 5.75 2.57
C THR A 38 -5.67 6.01 4.08
N ASP A 39 -4.57 6.51 4.62
CA ASP A 39 -4.44 6.80 6.05
C ASP A 39 -5.41 7.92 6.49
N HIS A 40 -5.89 7.85 7.74
CA HIS A 40 -6.82 8.85 8.29
C HIS A 40 -6.19 10.25 8.35
N ASP A 41 -6.74 11.18 7.56
CA ASP A 41 -6.40 12.61 7.53
C ASP A 41 -4.89 12.91 7.35
N ASN A 42 -4.11 11.97 6.84
CA ASN A 42 -2.66 12.06 6.73
C ASN A 42 -2.12 11.35 5.48
N LEU A 43 -1.04 11.90 4.91
CA LEU A 43 -0.34 11.40 3.74
C LEU A 43 1.15 11.06 4.03
N ASP A 44 1.60 11.15 5.28
CA ASP A 44 3.02 11.00 5.66
C ASP A 44 3.61 9.62 5.29
N GLY A 45 2.78 8.57 5.19
CA GLY A 45 3.22 7.22 4.81
C GLY A 45 3.44 7.03 3.30
N ILE A 46 2.98 7.95 2.45
CA ILE A 46 3.03 7.80 0.98
C ILE A 46 4.46 7.71 0.43
N PRO A 47 5.43 8.55 0.83
CA PRO A 47 6.79 8.45 0.31
C PRO A 47 7.42 7.07 0.56
N GLU A 48 7.20 6.50 1.74
CA GLU A 48 7.69 5.17 2.10
C GLU A 48 6.98 4.07 1.27
N ALA A 49 5.66 4.14 1.13
CA ALA A 49 4.91 3.21 0.27
C ALA A 49 5.37 3.29 -1.19
N MET A 50 5.62 4.49 -1.72
CA MET A 50 6.09 4.68 -3.10
C MET A 50 7.46 4.04 -3.33
N GLU A 51 8.39 4.25 -2.38
CA GLU A 51 9.71 3.63 -2.44
C GLU A 51 9.58 2.10 -2.40
N ALA A 52 8.77 1.55 -1.50
CA ALA A 52 8.55 0.10 -1.45
C ALA A 52 7.88 -0.44 -2.73
N ALA A 53 6.87 0.24 -3.26
CA ALA A 53 6.14 -0.17 -4.47
C ALA A 53 7.08 -0.28 -5.68
N ALA A 54 8.04 0.64 -5.81
CA ALA A 54 9.06 0.61 -6.87
C ALA A 54 9.93 -0.66 -6.84
N HIS A 55 10.09 -1.30 -5.67
CA HIS A 55 10.86 -2.53 -5.52
C HIS A 55 10.02 -3.81 -5.67
N HIS A 56 8.69 -3.72 -5.57
CA HIS A 56 7.79 -4.88 -5.50
C HIS A 56 6.92 -5.10 -6.75
N ASP A 57 7.04 -4.25 -7.77
CA ASP A 57 6.25 -4.34 -9.01
C ASP A 57 4.74 -4.41 -8.67
N ILE A 58 4.31 -3.38 -7.93
CA ILE A 58 2.92 -3.09 -7.54
C ILE A 58 2.66 -1.63 -7.84
N GLU A 59 1.49 -1.34 -8.38
CA GLU A 59 1.02 0.05 -8.48
C GLU A 59 0.50 0.52 -7.12
N LEU A 60 1.14 1.55 -6.57
CA LEU A 60 0.58 2.28 -5.43
C LEU A 60 -0.34 3.39 -5.94
N ILE A 61 -1.55 3.44 -5.37
CA ILE A 61 -2.47 4.56 -5.53
C ILE A 61 -2.42 5.42 -4.26
N PRO A 62 -1.78 6.60 -4.30
CA PRO A 62 -1.78 7.51 -3.16
C PRO A 62 -3.20 8.07 -2.93
N GLY A 63 -3.73 7.91 -1.72
CA GLY A 63 -5.09 8.33 -1.34
C GLY A 63 -5.14 9.09 -0.04
#